data_AF-A0A2N0M9L4-F1
#
_entry.id   AF-A0A2N0M9L4-F1
#
_cell.length_a   1.000
_cell.length_b   1.000
_cell.length_c   1.000
_cell.angle_alpha   90.00
_cell.angle_beta   90.00
_cell.angle_gamma   90.00
#
_symmetry.space_group_name_H-M   'P 1'
#
loop_
_entity.id
_entity.type
_entity.pdbx_description
1 polymer ?
#
loop_
_entity_poly.entity_id
_entity_poly.type
_entity_poly.pdbx_seq_one_letter_code
_entity_poly.pdbx_strand_id
1 'polypeptide(L)'
;MLATVCEDGQTADAESTPAHERCESGKDVVLLGRADSFRKVDTDPFWLLPIPVIFVLIIFVAIVQVPTPNDRKWKYYLIIFLSFIFTFATLGYTIVGLSTIPDVGAHSEVLSIGFLNVFYDTYVSGVDKAWLVTLTSEASQINTALPLFDPGDVAAAAPLVLPATGLGAPLWVIFLSVTGSVSFTTVFLVTQIQSRGVFADGQENERAYRERIHQIAMHLVYTIFSPLGAVFVYQMLVMGKAASLNVTVGLVAMASGLGINFLLDAGYKMMSKAIGNTGTAEAPK
;
A
#
# COMPACT_ATOMS: atom_id res chain seq x y z
N MET A 1 -10.22 35.74 14.31
CA MET A 1 -10.37 36.63 13.13
C MET A 1 -9.54 36.04 12.02
N LEU A 2 -10.19 35.51 10.99
CA LEU A 2 -9.55 34.88 9.83
C LEU A 2 -9.44 35.91 8.71
N ALA A 3 -8.23 36.10 8.17
CA ALA A 3 -8.01 36.87 6.96
C ALA A 3 -7.72 35.88 5.82
N THR A 4 -8.52 35.93 4.76
CA THR A 4 -8.26 35.27 3.49
C THR A 4 -7.27 36.12 2.69
N VAL A 5 -6.14 35.51 2.28
CA VAL A 5 -5.12 36.17 1.45
C VAL A 5 -5.21 35.54 0.06
N CYS A 6 -5.46 36.37 -0.96
CA CYS A 6 -5.41 35.94 -2.36
C CYS A 6 -3.95 35.90 -2.86
N GLU A 7 -3.67 35.02 -3.81
CA GLU A 7 -2.33 34.57 -4.24
C GLU A 7 -1.46 35.60 -4.99
N ASP A 8 -1.87 36.87 -5.02
CA ASP A 8 -1.02 37.96 -5.47
C ASP A 8 -0.74 38.85 -4.26
N GLY A 9 0.53 38.94 -3.86
CA GLY A 9 0.99 39.71 -2.69
C GLY A 9 0.78 41.23 -2.77
N GLN A 10 -0.45 41.68 -3.01
CA GLN A 10 -0.88 43.06 -2.92
C GLN A 10 -1.80 43.21 -1.71
N THR A 11 -1.35 44.01 -0.75
CA THR A 11 -2.20 44.54 0.31
C THR A 11 -3.28 45.41 -0.33
N ALA A 12 -4.53 44.93 -0.33
CA ALA A 12 -5.67 45.73 -0.73
C ALA A 12 -5.86 46.86 0.29
N ASP A 13 -5.58 48.09 -0.13
CA ASP A 13 -5.95 49.28 0.63
C ASP A 13 -7.46 49.32 0.82
N ALA A 14 -7.86 49.60 2.05
CA ALA A 14 -9.24 49.56 2.52
C ALA A 14 -10.02 50.77 1.99
N GLU A 15 -10.54 50.70 0.76
CA GLU A 15 -11.56 51.65 0.31
C GLU A 15 -12.62 50.99 -0.57
N SER A 16 -13.75 50.69 0.09
CA SER A 16 -15.11 50.51 -0.44
C SER A 16 -15.27 50.05 -1.90
N THR A 17 -15.28 48.75 -2.13
CA THR A 17 -16.03 48.15 -3.26
C THR A 17 -16.56 46.78 -2.83
N PRO A 18 -17.84 46.44 -3.08
CA PRO A 18 -18.40 45.15 -2.65
C PRO A 18 -17.72 43.99 -3.39
N ALA A 19 -16.87 43.27 -2.65
CA ALA A 19 -16.09 42.12 -3.09
C ALA A 19 -16.94 40.85 -3.14
N HIS A 20 -17.87 40.75 -4.09
CA HIS A 20 -18.76 39.57 -4.18
C HIS A 20 -18.66 38.72 -5.44
N GLU A 21 -17.75 39.00 -6.39
CA GLU A 21 -17.86 38.35 -7.72
C GLU A 21 -16.54 38.04 -8.44
N ARG A 22 -15.51 37.57 -7.72
CA ARG A 22 -14.33 36.91 -8.33
C ARG A 22 -13.79 35.77 -7.48
N CYS A 23 -14.59 34.72 -7.32
CA CYS A 23 -14.13 33.39 -6.94
C CYS A 23 -14.91 32.34 -7.77
N GLU A 24 -14.96 32.53 -9.08
CA GLU A 24 -15.41 31.49 -10.01
C GLU A 24 -14.18 30.95 -10.75
N SER A 25 -13.68 29.80 -10.30
CA SER A 25 -13.51 28.62 -11.16
C SER A 25 -12.92 27.44 -10.36
N GLY A 26 -13.79 26.64 -9.76
CA GLY A 26 -13.75 25.18 -9.92
C GLY A 26 -12.57 24.36 -9.41
N LYS A 27 -11.75 24.86 -8.48
CA LYS A 27 -10.85 24.01 -7.67
C LYS A 27 -10.84 24.51 -6.24
N ASP A 28 -11.75 23.99 -5.43
CA ASP A 28 -11.70 24.14 -3.98
C ASP A 28 -10.46 23.43 -3.45
N VAL A 29 -9.35 24.17 -3.37
CA VAL A 29 -8.20 23.77 -2.56
C VAL A 29 -8.42 24.42 -1.19
N VAL A 30 -9.01 23.66 -0.27
CA VAL A 30 -9.13 24.05 1.13
C VAL A 30 -7.73 24.07 1.74
N LEU A 31 -7.06 25.22 1.62
CA LEU A 31 -5.79 25.52 2.29
C LEU A 31 -6.09 26.00 3.71
N LEU A 32 -6.17 25.06 4.65
CA LEU A 32 -6.10 25.35 6.08
C LEU A 32 -4.87 24.65 6.64
N GLY A 33 -3.81 25.42 6.86
CA GLY A 33 -2.58 24.96 7.50
C GLY A 33 -1.36 25.63 6.91
N ARG A 34 -0.74 26.52 7.69
CA ARG A 34 0.51 27.23 7.38
C ARG A 34 1.67 26.22 7.30
N ALA A 35 1.77 25.56 6.16
CA ALA A 35 2.89 24.78 5.68
C ALA A 35 3.28 25.42 4.35
N ASP A 36 4.18 26.40 4.38
CA ASP A 36 4.44 27.33 3.27
C ASP A 36 5.04 26.69 2.00
N SER A 37 5.07 25.35 1.89
CA SER A 37 5.30 24.68 0.61
C SER A 37 4.79 23.24 0.65
N PHE A 38 3.53 23.04 0.27
CA PHE A 38 3.09 21.72 -0.18
C PHE A 38 3.79 21.42 -1.50
N ARG A 39 4.91 20.69 -1.44
CA ARG A 39 5.56 20.19 -2.64
C ARG A 39 4.79 18.98 -3.16
N LYS A 40 3.75 19.27 -3.94
CA LYS A 40 3.03 18.24 -4.69
C LYS A 40 3.95 17.74 -5.80
N VAL A 41 4.59 16.59 -5.59
CA VAL A 41 5.27 15.89 -6.69
C VAL A 41 4.19 15.14 -7.46
N ASP A 42 3.75 15.76 -8.55
CA ASP A 42 2.88 15.08 -9.51
C ASP A 42 3.71 14.00 -10.23
N THR A 43 3.69 12.78 -9.68
CA THR A 43 4.12 11.61 -10.45
C THR A 43 3.09 11.33 -11.54
N ASP A 44 3.57 11.24 -12.77
CA ASP A 44 2.75 10.88 -13.92
C ASP A 44 2.11 9.50 -13.69
N PRO A 45 0.76 9.38 -13.62
CA PRO A 45 0.06 8.12 -13.41
C PRO A 45 0.41 7.04 -14.43
N PHE A 46 0.83 7.44 -15.63
CA PHE A 46 1.23 6.51 -16.69
C PHE A 46 2.43 5.65 -16.29
N TRP A 47 3.29 6.13 -15.39
CA TRP A 47 4.40 5.33 -14.88
C TRP A 47 3.95 4.13 -14.05
N LEU A 48 2.83 4.22 -13.32
CA LEU A 48 2.32 3.14 -12.47
C LEU A 48 1.45 2.13 -13.23
N LEU A 49 1.01 2.48 -14.44
CA LEU A 49 0.10 1.68 -15.26
C LEU A 49 0.63 0.29 -15.69
N PRO A 50 1.94 0.05 -15.90
CA PRO A 50 2.43 -1.25 -16.33
C PRO A 50 2.16 -2.40 -15.34
N ILE A 51 2.23 -2.14 -14.02
CA ILE A 51 1.99 -3.17 -12.99
C ILE A 51 0.59 -3.78 -13.10
N PRO A 52 -0.52 -3.00 -13.00
CA PRO A 52 -1.86 -3.55 -13.10
C PRO A 52 -2.13 -4.15 -14.48
N VAL A 53 -1.56 -3.61 -15.56
CA VAL A 53 -1.70 -4.19 -16.91
C VAL A 53 -1.07 -5.57 -16.99
N ILE A 54 0.17 -5.74 -16.50
CA ILE A 54 0.85 -7.05 -16.48
C ILE A 54 0.06 -8.03 -15.61
N PHE A 55 -0.43 -7.59 -14.45
CA PHE A 55 -1.25 -8.42 -13.57
C PHE A 55 -2.52 -8.92 -14.27
N VAL A 56 -3.29 -8.01 -14.87
CA VAL A 56 -4.52 -8.36 -15.62
C VAL A 56 -4.19 -9.31 -16.77
N LEU A 57 -3.09 -9.08 -17.49
CA LEU A 57 -2.65 -9.97 -18.56
C LEU A 57 -2.33 -11.38 -18.05
N ILE A 58 -1.66 -11.51 -16.90
CA ILE A 58 -1.40 -12.83 -16.29
C ILE A 58 -2.70 -13.53 -15.93
N ILE A 59 -3.65 -12.84 -15.28
CA ILE A 59 -4.96 -13.41 -14.92
C ILE A 59 -5.74 -13.81 -16.18
N PHE A 60 -5.75 -12.96 -17.20
CA PHE A 60 -6.39 -13.26 -18.47
C PHE A 60 -5.81 -14.52 -19.11
N VAL A 61 -4.48 -14.59 -19.24
CA VAL A 61 -3.79 -15.77 -19.77
C VAL A 61 -4.11 -16.99 -18.92
N ALA A 62 -4.13 -16.88 -17.59
CA ALA A 62 -4.47 -17.96 -16.66
C ALA A 62 -5.87 -18.53 -16.87
N ILE A 63 -6.87 -17.69 -17.15
CA ILE A 63 -8.27 -18.11 -17.34
C ILE A 63 -8.52 -18.77 -18.70
N VAL A 64 -7.87 -18.32 -19.77
CA VAL A 64 -8.10 -18.81 -21.15
C VAL A 64 -7.82 -20.30 -21.28
N GLN A 65 -8.83 -21.13 -21.53
CA GLN A 65 -8.64 -22.59 -21.65
C GLN A 65 -8.01 -22.94 -23.00
N VAL A 66 -7.04 -23.86 -22.99
CA VAL A 66 -6.34 -24.27 -24.22
C VAL A 66 -6.52 -25.77 -24.45
N PRO A 67 -6.96 -26.17 -25.66
CA PRO A 67 -7.38 -27.55 -25.93
C PRO A 67 -6.20 -28.53 -26.07
N THR A 68 -5.05 -28.09 -26.61
CA THR A 68 -3.95 -29.03 -26.89
C THR A 68 -2.95 -29.15 -25.71
N PRO A 69 -2.36 -30.34 -25.48
CA PRO A 69 -1.36 -30.53 -24.42
C PRO A 69 -0.10 -29.68 -24.58
N ASN A 70 0.36 -29.47 -25.83
CA ASN A 70 1.54 -28.66 -26.12
C ASN A 70 1.30 -27.19 -25.80
N ASP A 71 0.11 -26.66 -26.12
CA ASP A 71 -0.21 -25.28 -25.82
C ASP A 71 -0.36 -25.04 -24.31
N ARG A 72 -0.81 -26.05 -23.54
CA ARG A 72 -0.85 -25.96 -22.06
C ARG A 72 0.55 -25.81 -21.47
N LYS A 73 1.55 -26.54 -21.99
CA LYS A 73 2.96 -26.39 -21.60
C LYS A 73 3.45 -24.98 -21.88
N TRP A 74 3.21 -24.48 -23.10
CA TRP A 74 3.66 -23.15 -23.50
C TRP A 74 3.00 -22.04 -22.67
N LYS A 75 1.67 -22.13 -22.47
CA LYS A 75 0.91 -21.24 -21.60
C LYS A 75 1.44 -21.26 -20.16
N TYR A 76 1.78 -22.41 -19.62
CA TYR A 76 2.35 -22.52 -18.27
C TYR A 76 3.66 -21.75 -18.14
N TYR A 77 4.61 -21.98 -19.06
CA TYR A 77 5.88 -21.27 -19.05
C TYR A 77 5.71 -19.78 -19.29
N LEU A 78 4.76 -19.37 -20.13
CA LEU A 78 4.40 -17.98 -20.34
C LEU A 78 3.90 -17.33 -19.04
N ILE A 79 3.02 -18.00 -18.30
CA ILE A 79 2.52 -17.51 -17.01
C ILE A 79 3.65 -17.37 -16.00
N ILE A 80 4.54 -18.36 -15.90
CA ILE A 80 5.70 -18.29 -15.00
C ILE A 80 6.61 -17.13 -15.38
N PHE A 81 6.92 -16.98 -16.67
CA PHE A 81 7.77 -15.90 -17.17
C PHE A 81 7.18 -14.51 -16.88
N LEU A 82 5.90 -14.31 -17.19
CA LEU A 82 5.19 -13.07 -16.87
C LEU A 82 5.13 -12.84 -15.35
N SER A 83 4.99 -13.90 -14.55
CA SER A 83 5.01 -13.81 -13.09
C SER A 83 6.35 -13.28 -12.59
N PHE A 84 7.47 -13.76 -13.13
CA PHE A 84 8.79 -13.20 -12.80
C PHE A 84 8.90 -11.72 -13.17
N ILE A 85 8.49 -11.35 -14.40
CA ILE A 85 8.50 -9.94 -14.83
C ILE A 85 7.69 -9.10 -13.85
N PHE A 86 6.48 -9.54 -13.52
CA PHE A 86 5.59 -8.86 -12.58
C PHE A 86 6.21 -8.68 -11.20
N THR A 87 6.78 -9.75 -10.65
CA THR A 87 7.41 -9.75 -9.32
C THR A 87 8.61 -8.78 -9.27
N PHE A 88 9.51 -8.84 -10.25
CA PHE A 88 10.67 -7.94 -10.30
C PHE A 88 10.29 -6.51 -10.66
N ALA A 89 9.28 -6.30 -11.50
CA ALA A 89 8.74 -4.97 -11.77
C ALA A 89 8.21 -4.35 -10.47
N THR A 90 7.39 -5.07 -9.71
CA THR A 90 6.83 -4.57 -8.44
C THR A 90 7.94 -4.16 -7.46
N LEU A 91 8.99 -4.98 -7.34
CA LEU A 91 10.17 -4.63 -6.54
C LEU A 91 10.89 -3.39 -7.08
N GLY A 92 11.14 -3.33 -8.39
CA GLY A 92 11.82 -2.21 -9.04
C GLY A 92 11.06 -0.89 -8.87
N TYR A 93 9.74 -0.90 -9.05
CA TYR A 93 8.88 0.26 -8.81
C TYR A 93 8.89 0.70 -7.35
N THR A 94 8.91 -0.25 -6.42
CA THR A 94 9.05 0.07 -5.00
C THR A 94 10.39 0.77 -4.77
N ILE A 95 11.50 0.22 -5.25
CA ILE A 95 12.85 0.82 -5.12
C ILE A 95 12.90 2.22 -5.73
N VAL A 96 12.36 2.41 -6.94
CA VAL A 96 12.32 3.72 -7.59
C VAL A 96 11.51 4.71 -6.75
N GLY A 97 10.32 4.32 -6.28
CA GLY A 97 9.50 5.16 -5.40
C GLY A 97 10.18 5.52 -4.07
N LEU A 98 10.98 4.60 -3.50
CA LEU A 98 11.82 4.91 -2.34
C LEU A 98 12.91 5.92 -2.68
N SER A 99 13.58 5.76 -3.82
CA SER A 99 14.71 6.60 -4.23
C SER A 99 14.32 8.04 -4.59
N THR A 100 13.05 8.27 -4.92
CA THR A 100 12.51 9.61 -5.20
C THR A 100 12.30 10.44 -3.93
N ILE A 101 12.34 9.81 -2.76
CA ILE A 101 12.11 10.47 -1.48
C ILE A 101 13.46 10.96 -0.93
N PRO A 102 13.60 12.25 -0.58
CA PRO A 102 14.85 12.78 -0.06
C PRO A 102 15.21 12.15 1.29
N ASP A 103 16.51 11.99 1.57
CA ASP A 103 17.02 11.38 2.80
C ASP A 103 16.58 12.13 4.07
N VAL A 104 16.31 13.43 3.95
CA VAL A 104 15.80 14.28 5.04
C VAL A 104 14.67 15.14 4.49
N GLY A 105 13.45 14.92 4.98
CA GLY A 105 12.29 15.72 4.65
C GLY A 105 12.15 16.91 5.59
N ALA A 106 11.71 18.07 5.06
CA ALA A 106 11.24 19.13 5.92
C ALA A 106 9.90 18.73 6.56
N HIS A 107 9.66 19.15 7.80
CA HIS A 107 8.50 18.72 8.60
C HIS A 107 7.12 19.08 8.01
N SER A 108 7.10 20.00 7.05
CA SER A 108 5.90 20.47 6.36
C SER A 108 5.72 19.85 4.97
N GLU A 109 6.61 18.97 4.53
CA GLU A 109 6.52 18.37 3.20
C GLU A 109 5.60 17.15 3.23
N VAL A 110 4.51 17.26 2.48
CA VAL A 110 3.56 16.19 2.25
C VAL A 110 3.59 15.86 0.76
N LEU A 111 3.99 14.65 0.45
CA LEU A 111 3.94 14.08 -0.88
C LEU A 111 2.60 13.33 -1.04
N SER A 112 1.68 13.88 -1.84
CA SER A 112 0.40 13.23 -2.11
C SER A 112 0.39 12.59 -3.50
N ILE A 113 0.14 11.28 -3.55
CA ILE A 113 -0.02 10.47 -4.77
C ILE A 113 -1.51 10.07 -4.88
N GLY A 114 -2.40 11.06 -4.79
CA GLY A 114 -3.85 10.89 -4.90
C GLY A 114 -4.49 10.23 -3.68
N PHE A 115 -4.35 8.91 -3.55
CA PHE A 115 -4.92 8.12 -2.44
C PHE A 115 -3.92 7.78 -1.34
N LEU A 116 -2.65 8.15 -1.54
CA LEU A 116 -1.55 7.82 -0.65
C LEU A 116 -0.78 9.10 -0.32
N ASN A 117 -0.65 9.41 0.97
CA ASN A 117 0.14 10.55 1.43
C ASN A 117 1.42 10.04 2.10
N VAL A 118 2.54 10.70 1.82
CA VAL A 118 3.85 10.42 2.41
C VAL A 118 4.33 11.68 3.12
N PHE A 119 4.74 11.54 4.38
CA PHE A 119 5.19 12.66 5.21
C PHE A 119 6.23 12.17 6.21
N TYR A 120 7.04 13.08 6.77
CA TYR A 120 8.15 12.73 7.65
C TYR A 120 7.80 12.92 9.13
N ASP A 121 7.44 11.82 9.82
CA ASP A 121 6.99 11.85 11.22
C ASP A 121 7.13 10.47 11.93
N THR A 122 6.53 10.30 13.11
CA THR A 122 6.48 9.03 13.86
C THR A 122 5.08 8.70 14.40
N TYR A 123 4.72 7.41 14.38
CA TYR A 123 3.52 6.88 15.03
C TYR A 123 3.75 6.53 16.51
N VAL A 124 5.00 6.47 16.96
CA VAL A 124 5.37 5.99 18.31
C VAL A 124 6.23 7.03 19.01
N SER A 125 5.83 7.41 20.22
CA SER A 125 6.62 8.33 21.04
C SER A 125 7.98 7.72 21.41
N GLY A 126 9.04 8.52 21.27
CA GLY A 126 10.41 8.11 21.60
C GLY A 126 11.11 7.26 20.52
N VAL A 127 10.52 7.12 19.34
CA VAL A 127 11.17 6.52 18.16
C VAL A 127 11.57 7.61 17.17
N ASP A 128 12.71 7.43 16.50
CA ASP A 128 13.16 8.33 15.45
C ASP A 128 12.12 8.45 14.32
N LYS A 129 12.04 9.65 13.74
CA LYS A 129 11.11 9.95 12.66
C LYS A 129 11.49 9.16 11.40
N ALA A 130 10.48 8.83 10.62
CA ALA A 130 10.64 8.14 9.36
C ALA A 130 9.66 8.71 8.33
N TRP A 131 9.91 8.41 7.06
CA TRP A 131 8.89 8.61 6.04
C TRP A 131 7.73 7.66 6.29
N LEU A 132 6.58 8.21 6.63
CA LEU A 132 5.35 7.50 6.89
C LEU A 132 4.47 7.56 5.66
N VAL A 133 3.89 6.42 5.30
CA VAL A 133 2.87 6.29 4.28
C VAL A 133 1.53 6.14 4.98
N THR A 134 0.57 7.01 4.68
CA THR A 134 -0.80 6.95 5.23
C THR A 134 -1.84 6.84 4.12
N LEU A 135 -2.87 6.04 4.37
CA LEU A 135 -3.99 5.81 3.46
C LEU A 135 -5.21 6.67 3.83
N THR A 136 -5.30 7.16 5.07
CA THR A 136 -6.55 7.72 5.61
C THR A 136 -6.42 9.13 6.16
N SER A 137 -5.21 9.63 6.41
CA SER A 137 -5.06 10.97 7.00
C SER A 137 -4.83 12.03 5.92
N GLU A 138 -5.63 13.09 5.97
CA GLU A 138 -5.26 14.39 5.42
C GLU A 138 -4.08 14.92 6.23
N ALA A 139 -2.94 15.10 5.59
CA ALA A 139 -1.73 15.52 6.27
C ALA A 139 -1.83 16.89 6.97
N SER A 140 -2.89 17.68 6.68
CA SER A 140 -3.16 18.96 7.32
C SER A 140 -3.59 18.85 8.78
N GLN A 141 -4.17 17.72 9.23
CA GLN A 141 -4.63 17.57 10.61
C GLN A 141 -3.52 17.20 11.60
N ILE A 142 -2.34 16.82 11.12
CA ILE A 142 -1.27 16.24 11.95
C ILE A 142 -0.63 17.29 12.89
N ASN A 143 -0.74 18.59 12.59
CA ASN A 143 -0.07 19.64 13.36
C ASN A 143 -0.97 20.78 13.87
N THR A 144 -2.29 20.69 13.74
CA THR A 144 -3.21 21.72 14.29
C THR A 144 -3.70 21.40 15.70
N ALA A 145 -2.94 20.65 16.49
CA ALA A 145 -3.02 20.79 17.94
C ALA A 145 -2.37 22.13 18.28
N LEU A 146 -3.10 23.23 18.04
CA LEU A 146 -2.76 24.51 18.66
C LEU A 146 -2.60 24.22 20.16
N PRO A 147 -1.44 24.48 20.76
CA PRO A 147 -1.34 24.46 22.21
C PRO A 147 -2.46 25.38 22.71
N LEU A 148 -3.41 24.82 23.44
CA LEU A 148 -4.35 25.59 24.23
C LEU A 148 -3.51 26.21 25.34
N PHE A 149 -2.75 27.25 24.99
CA PHE A 149 -1.93 28.01 25.91
C PHE A 149 -2.88 28.67 26.89
N ASP A 150 -2.89 28.19 28.13
CA ASP A 150 -3.25 29.03 29.25
C ASP A 150 -2.12 30.08 29.36
N PRO A 151 -2.40 31.40 29.23
CA PRO A 151 -1.37 32.45 29.12
C PRO A 151 -0.45 32.62 30.34
N GLY A 152 -0.48 31.70 31.32
CA GLY A 152 0.33 31.73 32.54
C GLY A 152 1.59 30.84 32.56
N ASP A 153 1.70 29.79 31.75
CA ASP A 153 2.71 28.73 31.93
C ASP A 153 3.77 28.65 30.81
N VAL A 154 4.40 29.78 30.50
CA VAL A 154 5.32 29.92 29.34
C VAL A 154 6.75 29.37 29.55
N ALA A 155 7.06 28.74 30.69
CA ALA A 155 8.47 28.49 31.06
C ALA A 155 8.95 27.03 30.99
N ALA A 156 8.09 26.01 30.81
CA ALA A 156 8.55 24.61 30.93
C ALA A 156 7.84 23.58 30.04
N ALA A 157 6.98 23.98 29.11
CA ALA A 157 6.32 23.03 28.22
C ALA A 157 7.31 22.58 27.13
N ALA A 158 7.99 21.44 27.36
CA ALA A 158 8.62 20.71 26.27
C ALA A 158 7.59 20.54 25.13
N PRO A 159 7.96 20.73 23.85
CA PRO A 159 7.03 20.57 22.75
C PRO A 159 6.47 19.14 22.81
N LEU A 160 5.18 19.03 23.12
CA LEU A 160 4.44 17.77 23.02
C LEU A 160 4.38 17.44 21.53
N VAL A 161 5.30 16.61 21.07
CA VAL A 161 5.24 16.01 19.73
C VAL A 161 4.14 14.96 19.81
N LEU A 162 2.93 15.30 19.34
CA LEU A 162 1.86 14.33 19.21
C LEU A 162 2.23 13.38 18.07
N PRO A 163 2.15 12.06 18.26
CA PRO A 163 2.38 11.10 17.18
C PRO A 163 1.31 11.27 16.11
N ALA A 164 1.68 11.01 14.87
CA ALA A 164 0.76 11.03 13.75
C ALA A 164 -0.42 10.09 13.99
N THR A 165 -1.64 10.53 13.65
CA THR A 165 -2.85 9.71 13.70
C THR A 165 -3.26 9.32 12.28
N GLY A 166 -3.41 8.02 12.02
CA GLY A 166 -3.81 7.53 10.70
C GLY A 166 -3.44 6.07 10.45
N LEU A 167 -4.08 5.47 9.44
CA LEU A 167 -3.78 4.12 8.99
C LEU A 167 -2.61 4.16 8.02
N GLY A 168 -1.42 3.83 8.53
CA GLY A 168 -0.20 3.88 7.75
C GLY A 168 0.94 3.02 8.28
N ALA A 169 2.09 3.09 7.63
CA ALA A 169 3.32 2.47 8.10
C ALA A 169 4.54 3.24 7.60
N PRO A 170 5.69 3.09 8.28
CA PRO A 170 6.95 3.55 7.76
C PRO A 170 7.23 2.94 6.38
N LEU A 171 7.81 3.75 5.51
CA LEU A 171 8.14 3.38 4.14
C LEU A 171 9.05 2.13 4.08
N TRP A 172 10.00 2.03 5.00
CA TRP A 172 10.89 0.87 5.11
C TRP A 172 10.14 -0.42 5.50
N VAL A 173 9.04 -0.33 6.27
CA VAL A 173 8.18 -1.47 6.62
C VAL A 173 7.50 -2.01 5.36
N ILE A 174 7.00 -1.12 4.52
CA ILE A 174 6.41 -1.47 3.22
C ILE A 174 7.46 -2.15 2.33
N PHE A 175 8.66 -1.58 2.24
CA PHE A 175 9.77 -2.15 1.47
C PHE A 175 10.13 -3.57 1.92
N LEU A 176 10.28 -3.80 3.24
CA LEU A 176 10.58 -5.13 3.77
C LEU A 176 9.48 -6.14 3.48
N SER A 177 8.22 -5.72 3.56
CA SER A 177 7.09 -6.59 3.24
C SER A 177 7.10 -6.99 1.76
N VAL A 178 7.26 -6.02 0.85
CA VAL A 178 7.35 -6.28 -0.59
C VAL A 178 8.53 -7.21 -0.90
N THR A 179 9.69 -6.96 -0.30
CA THR A 179 10.88 -7.80 -0.47
C THR A 179 10.65 -9.22 0.02
N GLY A 180 10.01 -9.39 1.18
CA GLY A 180 9.62 -10.70 1.71
C GLY A 180 8.68 -11.45 0.78
N SER A 181 7.63 -10.77 0.29
CA SER A 181 6.67 -11.34 -0.67
C SER A 181 7.33 -11.73 -1.99
N VAL A 182 8.17 -10.86 -2.55
CA VAL A 182 8.92 -11.11 -3.80
C VAL A 182 9.85 -12.31 -3.65
N SER A 183 10.58 -12.39 -2.53
CA SER A 183 11.50 -13.51 -2.26
C SER A 183 10.74 -14.83 -2.19
N PHE A 184 9.60 -14.84 -1.50
CA PHE A 184 8.77 -16.03 -1.37
C PHE A 184 8.13 -16.46 -2.69
N THR A 185 7.53 -15.53 -3.43
CA THR A 185 6.97 -15.79 -4.76
C THR A 185 8.04 -16.32 -5.71
N THR A 186 9.26 -15.77 -5.66
CA THR A 186 10.40 -16.25 -6.45
C THR A 186 10.75 -17.70 -6.13
N VAL A 187 10.92 -18.04 -4.85
CA VAL A 187 11.18 -19.42 -4.41
C VAL A 187 10.06 -20.35 -4.87
N PHE A 188 8.80 -19.94 -4.67
CA PHE A 188 7.63 -20.69 -5.13
C PHE A 188 7.68 -20.94 -6.65
N LEU A 189 7.90 -19.91 -7.48
CA LEU A 189 7.99 -20.06 -8.93
C LEU A 189 9.12 -21.01 -9.36
N VAL A 190 10.28 -20.94 -8.70
CA VAL A 190 11.41 -21.86 -8.98
C VAL A 190 11.02 -23.31 -8.66
N THR A 191 10.35 -23.57 -7.52
CA THR A 191 9.88 -24.92 -7.17
C THR A 191 8.84 -25.45 -8.17
N GLN A 192 8.01 -24.56 -8.72
CA GLN A 192 7.03 -24.90 -9.75
C GLN A 192 7.71 -25.32 -11.06
N ILE A 193 8.79 -24.64 -11.48
CA ILE A 193 9.58 -25.05 -12.66
C ILE A 193 10.21 -26.43 -12.48
N GLN A 194 10.76 -26.71 -11.29
CA GLN A 194 11.48 -27.97 -11.04
C GLN A 194 10.56 -29.19 -10.98
N SER A 195 9.30 -29.01 -10.64
CA SER A 195 8.34 -30.11 -10.52
C SER A 195 7.77 -30.53 -11.88
N ARG A 196 8.57 -31.26 -12.66
CA ARG A 196 8.30 -31.72 -14.05
C ARG A 196 7.09 -32.66 -14.24
N GLY A 197 6.45 -33.14 -13.17
CA GLY A 197 5.40 -34.17 -13.22
C GLY A 197 4.03 -33.72 -13.77
N VAL A 198 3.83 -32.43 -14.05
CA VAL A 198 2.48 -31.85 -14.33
C VAL A 198 1.95 -32.18 -15.72
N PHE A 199 2.83 -32.51 -16.66
CA PHE A 199 2.47 -32.61 -18.09
C PHE A 199 2.49 -34.04 -18.62
N ALA A 200 2.38 -35.04 -17.75
CA ALA A 200 2.09 -36.40 -18.19
C ALA A 200 0.67 -36.47 -18.78
N ASP A 201 0.41 -37.39 -19.70
CA ASP A 201 -0.90 -37.49 -20.35
C ASP A 201 -1.94 -38.10 -19.40
N GLY A 202 -3.04 -37.40 -19.14
CA GLY A 202 -4.16 -37.90 -18.31
C GLY A 202 -5.07 -36.80 -17.74
N GLN A 203 -6.35 -37.11 -17.48
CA GLN A 203 -7.32 -36.17 -16.88
C GLN A 203 -6.94 -35.72 -15.46
N GLU A 204 -6.23 -36.57 -14.71
CA GLU A 204 -5.73 -36.25 -13.36
C GLU A 204 -4.75 -35.07 -13.37
N ASN A 205 -4.04 -34.89 -14.50
CA ASN A 205 -3.11 -33.77 -14.68
C ASN A 205 -3.80 -32.44 -15.00
N GLU A 206 -5.04 -32.42 -15.48
CA GLU A 206 -5.75 -31.16 -15.71
C GLU A 206 -6.13 -30.47 -14.39
N ARG A 207 -6.55 -31.25 -13.38
CA ARG A 207 -6.82 -30.72 -12.04
C ARG A 207 -5.54 -30.19 -11.41
N ALA A 208 -4.46 -30.97 -11.46
CA ALA A 208 -3.15 -30.55 -10.94
C ALA A 208 -2.61 -29.30 -11.65
N TYR A 209 -2.81 -29.18 -12.96
CA TYR A 209 -2.47 -27.99 -13.74
C TYR A 209 -3.28 -26.77 -13.30
N ARG A 210 -4.61 -26.89 -13.21
CA ARG A 210 -5.48 -25.77 -12.78
C ARG A 210 -5.14 -25.31 -11.38
N GLU A 211 -4.89 -26.24 -10.47
CA GLU A 211 -4.49 -25.95 -9.09
C GLU A 211 -3.17 -25.17 -9.05
N ARG A 212 -2.18 -25.54 -9.87
CA ARG A 212 -0.91 -24.81 -9.94
C ARG A 212 -1.05 -23.41 -10.50
N ILE A 213 -1.85 -23.25 -11.57
CA ILE A 213 -2.15 -21.92 -12.11
C ILE A 213 -2.87 -21.06 -11.07
N HIS A 214 -3.82 -21.64 -10.34
CA HIS A 214 -4.51 -20.97 -9.24
C HIS A 214 -3.53 -20.53 -8.14
N GLN A 215 -2.63 -21.41 -7.72
CA GLN A 215 -1.59 -21.09 -6.73
C GLN A 215 -0.65 -19.98 -7.22
N ILE A 216 -0.23 -19.98 -8.49
CA ILE A 216 0.58 -18.89 -9.06
C ILE A 216 -0.20 -17.57 -9.00
N ALA A 217 -1.46 -17.56 -9.47
CA ALA A 217 -2.29 -16.36 -9.42
C ALA A 217 -2.47 -15.82 -8.00
N MET A 218 -2.67 -16.70 -7.01
CA MET A 218 -2.76 -16.32 -5.60
C MET A 218 -1.47 -15.67 -5.09
N HIS A 219 -0.29 -16.21 -5.44
CA HIS A 219 0.99 -15.60 -5.06
C HIS A 219 1.19 -14.20 -5.67
N LEU A 220 0.68 -13.96 -6.88
CA LEU A 220 0.72 -12.63 -7.48
C LEU A 220 -0.19 -11.64 -6.77
N VAL A 221 -1.39 -12.08 -6.37
CA VAL A 221 -2.31 -11.30 -5.53
C VAL A 221 -1.61 -10.93 -4.22
N TYR A 222 -0.93 -11.89 -3.58
CA TYR A 222 -0.18 -11.65 -2.36
C TYR A 222 0.92 -10.60 -2.52
N THR A 223 1.65 -10.62 -3.63
CA THR A 223 2.66 -9.60 -3.93
C THR A 223 2.05 -8.20 -4.09
N ILE A 224 0.87 -8.07 -4.69
CA ILE A 224 0.17 -6.78 -4.82
C ILE A 224 -0.32 -6.25 -3.47
N PHE A 225 -0.87 -7.13 -2.64
CA PHE A 225 -1.50 -6.75 -1.37
C PHE A 225 -0.52 -6.73 -0.18
N SER A 226 0.73 -7.13 -0.39
CA SER A 226 1.78 -7.14 0.64
C SER A 226 1.95 -5.78 1.34
N PRO A 227 2.05 -4.63 0.63
CA PRO A 227 2.10 -3.31 1.27
C PRO A 227 0.93 -3.05 2.22
N LEU A 228 -0.28 -3.41 1.80
CA LEU A 228 -1.49 -3.13 2.58
C LEU A 228 -1.51 -3.94 3.88
N GLY A 229 -1.17 -5.22 3.84
CA GLY A 229 -1.12 -5.97 5.09
C GLY A 229 0.12 -5.66 5.93
N ALA A 230 1.19 -5.11 5.35
CA ALA A 230 2.28 -4.51 6.15
C ALA A 230 1.78 -3.35 6.99
N VAL A 231 0.96 -2.46 6.39
CA VAL A 231 0.29 -1.37 7.10
C VAL A 231 -0.59 -1.92 8.22
N PHE A 232 -1.44 -2.89 7.93
CA PHE A 232 -2.32 -3.50 8.94
C PHE A 232 -1.53 -4.10 10.12
N VAL A 233 -0.49 -4.88 9.82
CA VAL A 233 0.34 -5.53 10.84
C VAL A 233 1.12 -4.52 11.66
N TYR A 234 1.68 -3.47 11.02
CA TYR A 234 2.34 -2.39 11.72
C TYR A 234 1.39 -1.69 12.71
N GLN A 235 0.16 -1.39 12.27
CA GLN A 235 -0.84 -0.75 13.11
C GLN A 235 -1.24 -1.60 14.32
N MET A 236 -1.33 -2.93 14.15
CA MET A 236 -1.51 -3.86 15.27
C MET A 236 -0.33 -3.81 16.26
N LEU A 237 0.91 -3.69 15.77
CA LEU A 237 2.09 -3.54 16.64
C LEU A 237 2.11 -2.19 17.37
N VAL A 238 1.65 -1.10 16.72
CA VAL A 238 1.51 0.21 17.36
C VAL A 238 0.48 0.16 18.47
N MET A 239 -0.71 -0.40 18.19
CA MET A 239 -1.77 -0.62 19.20
C MET A 239 -1.29 -1.50 20.36
N GLY A 240 -0.49 -2.52 20.06
CA GLY A 240 0.13 -3.41 21.04
C GLY A 240 1.37 -2.84 21.75
N LYS A 241 1.77 -1.60 21.47
CA LYS A 241 3.02 -0.96 21.97
C LYS A 241 4.31 -1.75 21.69
N ALA A 242 4.27 -2.67 20.72
CA ALA A 242 5.41 -3.49 20.30
C ALA A 242 6.21 -2.82 19.16
N ALA A 243 5.68 -1.74 18.58
CA ALA A 243 6.31 -1.01 17.48
C ALA A 243 7.56 -0.20 17.86
N SER A 244 7.93 -0.14 19.15
CA SER A 244 9.14 0.55 19.62
C SER A 244 10.43 -0.21 19.29
N LEU A 245 10.35 -1.51 18.99
CA LEU A 245 11.49 -2.33 18.62
C LEU A 245 11.58 -2.48 17.10
N ASN A 246 12.44 -1.68 16.46
CA ASN A 246 12.62 -1.69 15.00
C ASN A 246 12.88 -3.09 14.42
N VAL A 247 13.65 -3.92 15.12
CA VAL A 247 13.94 -5.31 14.68
C VAL A 247 12.68 -6.17 14.68
N THR A 248 11.87 -6.09 15.74
CA THR A 248 10.58 -6.81 15.81
C THR A 248 9.66 -6.35 14.70
N VAL A 249 9.54 -5.04 14.49
CA VAL A 249 8.73 -4.49 13.40
C VAL A 249 9.23 -4.98 12.04
N GLY A 250 10.54 -4.99 11.80
CA GLY A 250 11.12 -5.47 10.55
C GLY A 250 10.89 -6.95 10.29
N LEU A 251 11.10 -7.80 11.30
CA LEU A 251 10.82 -9.23 11.19
C LEU A 251 9.34 -9.50 10.92
N VAL A 252 8.47 -8.83 11.67
CA VAL A 252 7.03 -9.00 11.54
C VAL A 252 6.51 -8.39 10.23
N ALA A 253 7.12 -7.34 9.69
CA ALA A 253 6.82 -6.76 8.38
C ALA A 253 7.26 -7.66 7.22
N MET A 254 8.46 -8.22 7.30
CA MET A 254 8.93 -9.20 6.33
C MET A 254 8.04 -10.45 6.38
N ALA A 255 7.70 -10.89 7.60
CA ALA A 255 6.78 -12.00 7.81
C ALA A 255 5.35 -11.65 7.42
N SER A 256 4.88 -10.40 7.45
CA SER A 256 3.53 -10.03 7.02
C SER A 256 3.36 -10.24 5.52
N GLY A 257 4.40 -9.97 4.73
CA GLY A 257 4.46 -10.32 3.31
C GLY A 257 4.29 -11.83 3.04
N LEU A 258 4.57 -12.67 4.04
CA LEU A 258 4.35 -14.12 4.03
C LEU A 258 3.04 -14.53 4.73
N GLY A 259 2.65 -13.82 5.78
CA GLY A 259 1.63 -14.20 6.75
C GLY A 259 0.22 -13.75 6.35
N ILE A 260 0.10 -12.68 5.56
CA ILE A 260 -1.15 -12.35 4.87
C ILE A 260 -1.58 -13.52 3.98
N ASN A 261 -0.62 -14.25 3.40
CA ASN A 261 -0.89 -15.38 2.54
C ASN A 261 -1.54 -16.51 3.34
N PHE A 262 -1.04 -16.75 4.56
CA PHE A 262 -1.65 -17.70 5.48
C PHE A 262 -3.05 -17.25 5.93
N LEU A 263 -3.24 -15.96 6.23
CA LEU A 263 -4.54 -15.41 6.62
C LEU A 263 -5.57 -15.48 5.49
N LEU A 264 -5.17 -15.17 4.26
CA LEU A 264 -6.03 -15.22 3.08
C LEU A 264 -6.35 -16.67 2.68
N ASP A 265 -5.38 -17.58 2.73
CA ASP A 265 -5.61 -19.01 2.50
C ASP A 265 -6.51 -19.62 3.58
N ALA A 266 -6.29 -19.27 4.86
CA ALA A 266 -7.18 -19.66 5.96
C ALA A 266 -8.60 -19.08 5.78
N GLY A 267 -8.71 -17.81 5.40
CA GLY A 267 -9.98 -17.14 5.13
C GLY A 267 -10.74 -17.79 3.97
N TYR A 268 -10.04 -18.09 2.87
CA TYR A 268 -10.61 -18.80 1.72
C TYR A 268 -11.08 -20.21 2.10
N LYS A 269 -10.28 -20.96 2.87
CA LYS A 269 -10.65 -22.30 3.36
C LYS A 269 -11.87 -22.24 4.30
N MET A 270 -11.95 -21.24 5.17
CA MET A 270 -13.12 -21.03 6.03
C MET A 270 -14.36 -20.66 5.21
N MET A 271 -14.24 -19.76 4.24
CA MET A 271 -15.34 -19.29 3.40
C MET A 271 -15.85 -20.39 2.46
N SER A 272 -14.95 -21.13 1.80
CA SER A 272 -15.31 -22.28 0.96
C SER A 272 -15.97 -23.40 1.77
N LYS A 273 -15.51 -23.65 3.00
CA LYS A 273 -16.17 -24.58 3.93
C LYS A 273 -17.55 -24.09 4.35
N ALA A 274 -17.72 -22.79 4.63
CA ALA A 274 -19.02 -22.22 5.02
C ALA A 274 -20.04 -22.24 3.88
N ILE A 275 -19.60 -21.96 2.64
CA ILE A 275 -20.44 -21.98 1.44
C ILE A 275 -20.68 -23.42 0.94
N GLY A 276 -19.71 -24.32 1.11
CA GLY A 276 -19.84 -25.73 0.74
C GLY A 276 -20.80 -26.50 1.66
N ASN A 277 -20.90 -26.11 2.94
CA ASN A 277 -21.80 -26.76 3.90
C ASN A 277 -23.28 -26.34 3.78
N THR A 278 -23.59 -25.28 3.05
CA THR A 278 -24.99 -24.83 2.83
C THR A 278 -25.69 -25.56 1.68
N GLY A 279 -24.99 -26.43 0.93
CA GLY A 279 -25.53 -27.19 -0.20
C GLY A 279 -26.05 -28.61 0.09
N THR A 280 -25.90 -29.13 1.30
CA THR A 280 -26.30 -30.50 1.68
C THR A 280 -27.26 -30.54 2.87
N ALA A 281 -28.19 -29.58 2.96
CA ALA A 281 -29.36 -29.77 3.80
C ALA A 281 -30.27 -30.80 3.12
N GLU A 282 -30.08 -32.08 3.50
CA GLU A 282 -30.97 -33.18 3.17
C GLU A 282 -32.43 -32.76 3.43
N ALA A 283 -33.29 -32.93 2.42
CA ALA A 283 -34.72 -32.78 2.59
C ALA A 283 -35.19 -33.79 3.65
N PRO A 284 -35.93 -33.35 4.69
CA PRO A 284 -36.47 -34.26 5.68
C PRO A 284 -37.45 -35.22 4.98
N LYS A 285 -37.27 -36.52 5.22
CA LYS A 285 -38.19 -37.58 4.81
C LYS A 285 -39.49 -37.51 5.58
#